data_AF-A0A6L5XV88-F1
#
_entry.id   AF-A0A6L5XV88-F1
#
_cell.length_a   1.000
_cell.length_b   1.000
_cell.length_c   1.000
_cell.angle_alpha   90.00
_cell.angle_beta   90.00
_cell.angle_gamma   90.00
#
_symmetry.space_group_name_H-M   'P 1'
#
loop_
_entity.id
_entity.type
_entity.pdbx_description
1 polymer ?
#
loop_
_entity_poly.entity_id
_entity_poly.type
_entity_poly.pdbx_seq_one_letter_code
_entity_poly.pdbx_strand_id
1 'polypeptide(L)'
;MIQKYSIDEITKLLKKAERYELLEQQGRLVELPCSFETLVFRVVPDCSKCNKGNTPEECGNKIFSKCKKKVMPCLFTPDLILEFGKTVFATESEAVVASVS
;
A
#
# COMPACT_ATOMS: atom_id res chain seq x y z
N MET A 1 -20.98 37.35 13.85
CA MET A 1 -21.18 36.31 12.81
C MET A 1 -19.87 36.15 12.06
N ILE A 2 -19.20 35.02 12.19
CA ILE A 2 -17.93 34.77 11.50
C ILE A 2 -18.28 34.46 10.04
N GLN A 3 -18.15 35.42 9.13
CA GLN A 3 -18.00 35.10 7.71
C GLN A 3 -16.64 34.43 7.56
N LYS A 4 -16.66 33.10 7.59
CA LYS A 4 -15.47 32.26 7.78
C LYS A 4 -14.63 32.12 6.50
N TYR A 5 -15.21 32.51 5.36
CA TYR A 5 -14.60 32.45 4.04
C TYR A 5 -15.12 33.60 3.16
N SER A 6 -14.24 34.13 2.34
CA SER A 6 -14.57 35.06 1.26
C SER A 6 -15.33 34.37 0.12
N ILE A 7 -16.03 35.16 -0.71
CA ILE A 7 -16.75 34.66 -1.89
C ILE A 7 -15.81 33.91 -2.85
N ASP A 8 -14.56 34.36 -2.97
CA ASP A 8 -13.55 33.72 -3.81
C ASP A 8 -13.14 32.34 -3.29
N GLU A 9 -12.98 32.19 -1.96
CA GLU A 9 -12.69 30.90 -1.34
C GLU A 9 -13.83 29.91 -1.51
N ILE A 10 -15.08 30.37 -1.36
CA ILE A 10 -16.28 29.56 -1.59
C ILE A 10 -16.32 29.09 -3.06
N THR A 11 -16.08 30.01 -4.01
CA THR A 11 -16.07 29.69 -5.44
C THR A 11 -15.00 28.65 -5.78
N LYS A 12 -13.81 28.76 -5.16
CA LYS A 12 -12.71 27.81 -5.37
C LYS A 12 -13.03 26.43 -4.80
N LEU A 13 -13.71 26.36 -3.66
CA LEU A 13 -14.15 25.09 -3.07
C LEU A 13 -15.22 24.40 -3.92
N LEU A 14 -16.21 25.15 -4.43
CA LEU A 14 -17.25 24.62 -5.32
C LEU A 14 -16.65 24.00 -6.59
N LYS A 15 -15.75 24.71 -7.26
CA LYS A 15 -15.04 24.18 -8.46
C LYS A 15 -14.23 22.92 -8.15
N LYS A 16 -13.63 22.84 -6.96
CA LYS A 16 -12.89 21.65 -6.53
C LYS A 16 -13.82 20.48 -6.28
N ALA A 17 -14.99 20.72 -5.67
CA ALA A 17 -16.01 19.71 -5.41
C ALA A 17 -16.60 19.15 -6.72
N GLU A 18 -17.02 20.02 -7.65
CA GLU A 18 -17.51 19.62 -8.98
C GLU A 18 -16.50 18.74 -9.73
N ARG A 19 -15.21 19.10 -9.68
CA ARG A 19 -14.14 18.29 -10.26
C ARG A 19 -13.99 16.93 -9.58
N TYR A 20 -14.14 16.87 -8.25
CA TYR A 20 -14.08 15.62 -7.49
C TYR A 20 -15.22 14.69 -7.88
N GLU A 21 -16.46 15.19 -7.91
CA GLU A 21 -17.64 14.44 -8.32
C GLU A 21 -17.50 13.89 -9.75
N LEU A 22 -16.97 14.69 -10.68
CA LEU A 22 -16.70 14.24 -12.04
C LEU A 22 -15.67 13.10 -12.10
N LEU A 23 -14.58 13.20 -11.33
CA LEU A 23 -13.55 12.16 -11.28
C LEU A 23 -14.07 10.88 -10.62
N GLU A 24 -14.94 11.01 -9.62
CA GLU A 24 -15.62 9.89 -8.97
C GLU A 24 -16.55 9.17 -9.95
N GLN A 25 -17.40 9.89 -10.67
CA GLN A 25 -18.29 9.33 -11.70
C GLN A 25 -17.54 8.64 -12.84
N GLN A 26 -16.33 9.11 -13.16
CA GLN A 26 -15.44 8.49 -14.15
C GLN A 26 -14.68 7.26 -13.61
N GLY A 27 -14.79 6.94 -12.33
CA GLY A 27 -14.02 5.85 -11.70
C GLY A 27 -12.52 6.11 -11.66
N ARG A 28 -12.10 7.38 -11.59
CA ARG A 28 -10.68 7.80 -11.64
C ARG A 28 -10.10 8.16 -10.27
N LEU A 29 -10.88 8.03 -9.21
CA LEU A 29 -10.42 8.20 -7.84
C LEU A 29 -10.13 6.83 -7.23
N VAL A 30 -9.08 6.78 -6.42
CA VAL A 30 -8.74 5.63 -5.58
C VAL A 30 -8.64 6.10 -4.14
N GLU A 31 -9.33 5.41 -3.24
CA GLU A 31 -9.13 5.61 -1.80
C GLU A 31 -7.87 4.85 -1.38
N LEU A 32 -6.91 5.58 -0.82
CA LEU A 32 -5.68 4.98 -0.32
C LEU A 32 -5.86 4.57 1.13
N PRO A 33 -5.31 3.40 1.54
CA PRO A 33 -5.41 2.93 2.93
C PRO A 33 -4.58 3.78 3.90
N CYS A 34 -3.54 4.48 3.39
CA CYS A 34 -2.73 5.45 4.12
C CYS A 34 -2.03 6.39 3.14
N SER A 35 -1.39 7.45 3.65
CA SER A 35 -0.57 8.35 2.85
C SER A 35 0.66 7.64 2.28
N PHE A 36 1.13 8.06 1.10
CA PHE A 36 2.44 7.61 0.61
C PHE A 36 3.55 7.97 1.59
N GLU A 37 4.61 7.16 1.57
CA GLU A 37 5.75 7.27 2.49
C GLU A 37 5.40 7.00 3.97
N THR A 38 4.17 6.54 4.26
CA THR A 38 3.85 5.98 5.58
C THR A 38 4.63 4.68 5.77
N LEU A 39 5.19 4.48 6.96
CA LEU A 39 5.82 3.21 7.34
C LEU A 39 4.75 2.11 7.40
N VAL A 40 4.93 1.06 6.62
CA VAL A 40 4.06 -0.13 6.55
C VAL A 40 4.91 -1.40 6.63
N PHE A 41 4.27 -2.54 6.85
CA PHE A 41 4.94 -3.82 7.04
C PHE A 41 4.54 -4.80 5.94
N ARG A 42 5.53 -5.28 5.20
CA ARG A 42 5.33 -6.23 4.10
C ARG A 42 5.78 -7.63 4.50
N VAL A 43 4.97 -8.62 4.19
CA VAL A 43 5.31 -10.04 4.28
C VAL A 43 6.00 -10.46 2.99
N VAL A 44 7.26 -10.87 3.10
CA VAL A 44 8.08 -11.31 1.96
C VAL A 44 8.66 -12.71 2.22
N PRO A 45 8.99 -13.48 1.18
CA PRO A 45 9.73 -14.72 1.35
C PRO A 45 11.11 -14.47 1.97
N ASP A 46 11.47 -15.27 2.97
CA ASP A 46 12.81 -15.35 3.54
C ASP A 46 13.64 -16.38 2.76
N CYS A 47 14.19 -15.93 1.64
CA CYS A 47 15.08 -16.73 0.79
C CYS A 47 16.55 -16.67 1.23
N SER A 48 16.86 -16.25 2.45
CA SER A 48 18.24 -16.21 2.97
C SER A 48 18.98 -17.55 2.85
N LYS A 49 18.25 -18.66 2.80
CA LYS A 49 18.78 -20.02 2.59
C LYS A 49 18.89 -20.46 1.12
N CYS A 50 18.30 -19.75 0.16
CA CYS A 50 18.43 -20.07 -1.28
C CYS A 50 19.87 -19.84 -1.79
N ASN A 51 20.67 -19.01 -1.10
CA ASN A 51 22.01 -18.61 -1.51
C ASN A 51 23.09 -19.72 -1.40
N LYS A 52 22.75 -20.95 -1.00
CA LYS A 52 23.70 -22.09 -1.03
C LYS A 52 23.71 -22.80 -2.38
N GLY A 53 23.92 -22.04 -3.46
CA GLY A 53 24.23 -22.61 -4.79
C GLY A 53 23.10 -22.69 -5.80
N ASN A 54 21.93 -22.07 -5.53
CA ASN A 54 20.87 -21.95 -6.54
C ASN A 54 20.85 -20.52 -7.10
N THR A 55 20.84 -20.40 -8.41
CA THR A 55 20.59 -19.16 -9.15
C THR A 55 19.18 -18.60 -8.85
N PRO A 56 18.94 -17.30 -9.04
CA PRO A 56 17.60 -16.70 -8.86
C PRO A 56 16.50 -17.40 -9.69
N GLU A 57 16.88 -17.98 -10.83
CA GLU A 57 16.00 -18.75 -11.73
C GLU A 57 15.67 -20.14 -11.15
N GLU A 58 16.62 -20.78 -10.47
CA GLU A 58 16.41 -22.05 -9.75
C GLU A 58 15.58 -21.88 -8.47
N CYS A 59 15.69 -20.73 -7.80
CA CYS A 59 14.82 -20.34 -6.69
C CYS A 59 13.44 -19.80 -7.18
N GLY A 60 13.07 -19.99 -8.46
CA GLY A 60 11.80 -19.57 -9.06
C GLY A 60 10.54 -20.04 -8.32
N ASN A 61 9.36 -19.65 -8.84
CA ASN A 61 8.01 -19.73 -8.22
C ASN A 61 7.65 -21.00 -7.39
N LYS A 62 8.29 -22.15 -7.63
CA LYS A 62 8.08 -23.38 -6.84
C LYS A 62 8.85 -23.39 -5.50
N ILE A 63 9.99 -22.71 -5.37
CA ILE A 63 10.80 -22.68 -4.13
C ILE A 63 10.32 -21.60 -3.16
N PHE A 64 9.82 -20.46 -3.66
CA PHE A 64 9.26 -19.41 -2.80
C PHE A 64 8.12 -19.90 -1.90
N SER A 65 7.33 -20.88 -2.36
CA SER A 65 6.28 -21.52 -1.55
C SER A 65 6.80 -22.28 -0.31
N LYS A 66 8.08 -22.71 -0.35
CA LYS A 66 8.75 -23.43 0.75
C LYS A 66 9.63 -22.53 1.61
N CYS A 67 9.84 -21.28 1.20
CA CYS A 67 10.56 -20.31 2.00
C CYS A 67 9.70 -19.90 3.19
N LYS A 68 10.33 -19.77 4.37
CA LYS A 68 9.66 -19.14 5.50
C LYS A 68 9.27 -17.72 5.11
N LYS A 69 8.14 -17.21 5.58
CA LYS A 69 7.80 -15.79 5.40
C LYS A 69 8.54 -14.98 6.46
N LYS A 70 8.89 -13.73 6.14
CA LYS A 70 9.39 -12.74 7.10
C LYS A 70 8.66 -11.42 6.92
N VAL A 71 8.56 -10.66 8.01
CA VAL A 71 8.04 -9.30 8.01
C VAL A 71 9.19 -8.33 7.77
N MET A 72 8.96 -7.34 6.91
CA MET A 72 9.93 -6.30 6.58
C MET A 72 9.25 -4.93 6.59
N PRO A 73 9.77 -3.94 7.33
CA PRO A 73 9.28 -2.57 7.25
C PRO A 73 9.64 -1.96 5.89
N CYS A 74 8.73 -1.17 5.32
CA CYS A 74 8.97 -0.42 4.09
C CYS A 74 8.07 0.83 4.03
N LEU A 75 8.36 1.73 3.11
CA LEU A 75 7.51 2.89 2.84
C LEU A 75 6.36 2.50 1.91
N PHE A 76 5.17 3.04 2.17
CA PHE A 76 4.02 2.84 1.30
C PHE A 76 4.22 3.58 -0.03
N THR A 77 4.36 2.83 -1.12
CA THR A 77 4.54 3.35 -2.48
C THR A 77 3.36 2.95 -3.37
N PRO A 78 3.19 3.57 -4.56
CA PRO A 78 2.10 3.21 -5.48
C PRO A 78 2.03 1.72 -5.84
N ASP A 79 3.17 1.04 -5.93
CA ASP A 79 3.24 -0.39 -6.26
C ASP A 79 2.64 -1.29 -5.15
N LEU A 80 2.48 -0.77 -3.94
CA LEU A 80 1.97 -1.52 -2.79
C LEU A 80 0.46 -1.37 -2.60
N ILE A 81 -0.22 -0.51 -3.39
CA ILE A 81 -1.65 -0.23 -3.23
C ILE A 81 -2.49 -1.52 -3.33
N LEU A 82 -2.23 -2.35 -4.35
CA LEU A 82 -3.01 -3.57 -4.60
C LEU A 82 -2.66 -4.73 -3.66
N GLU A 83 -1.54 -4.60 -2.93
CA GLU A 83 -1.01 -5.58 -1.99
C GLU A 83 -1.42 -5.29 -0.54
N PHE A 84 -2.00 -4.11 -0.28
CA PHE A 84 -2.47 -3.72 1.05
C PHE A 84 -3.60 -4.64 1.53
N GLY A 85 -3.50 -5.11 2.77
CA GLY A 85 -4.39 -6.10 3.36
C GLY A 85 -4.15 -7.54 2.89
N LYS A 86 -3.27 -7.78 1.91
CA LYS A 86 -2.89 -9.12 1.43
C LYS A 86 -1.49 -9.50 1.89
N THR A 87 -0.51 -8.69 1.48
CA THR A 87 0.91 -8.89 1.82
C THR A 87 1.53 -7.65 2.45
N VAL A 88 0.83 -6.52 2.48
CA VAL A 88 1.24 -5.27 3.12
C VAL A 88 0.21 -4.87 4.18
N PHE A 89 0.67 -4.44 5.36
CA PHE A 89 -0.17 -4.15 6.52
C PHE A 89 0.26 -2.85 7.20
N ALA A 90 -0.68 -2.19 7.89
CA ALA A 90 -0.41 -0.94 8.60
C ALA A 90 0.50 -1.15 9.82
N THR A 91 0.37 -2.30 10.50
CA THR A 91 1.13 -2.61 11.71
C THR A 91 1.97 -3.87 11.56
N GLU A 92 3.05 -3.96 12.36
CA GLU A 92 3.89 -5.15 12.41
C GLU A 92 3.11 -6.37 12.91
N SER A 93 2.27 -6.18 13.93
CA SER A 93 1.48 -7.26 14.52
C SER A 93 0.55 -7.93 13.51
N GLU A 94 -0.15 -7.14 12.68
CA GLU A 94 -0.98 -7.67 11.58
C GLU A 94 -0.13 -8.46 10.58
N ALA A 95 1.04 -7.92 10.20
CA ALA A 95 1.95 -8.60 9.28
C ALA A 95 2.50 -9.90 9.86
N VAL A 96 2.80 -9.95 11.16
CA VAL A 96 3.27 -11.17 11.84
C VAL A 96 2.19 -12.25 11.81
N VAL A 97 0.94 -11.91 12.14
CA VAL A 97 -0.19 -12.85 12.07
C VAL A 97 -0.37 -13.38 10.64
N ALA A 98 -0.30 -12.51 9.64
CA ALA A 98 -0.38 -12.90 8.24
C ALA A 98 0.81 -13.75 7.76
N SER A 99 1.99 -13.61 8.39
CA SER A 99 3.19 -14.37 8.02
C SER A 99 3.19 -15.82 8.51
N VAL A 100 2.37 -16.15 9.52
CA VAL A 100 2.25 -17.50 10.09
C VAL A 100 0.97 -18.23 9.68
N SER A 101 0.06 -17.52 9.01
CA SER A 101 -1.14 -18.06 8.37
C SER A 101 -0.80 -18.66 7.00
#